data_AF-A0A2G9P0B6-F1
#
_entry.id   AF-A0A2G9P0B6-F1
#
_cell.length_a   1.000
_cell.length_b   1.000
_cell.length_c   1.000
_cell.angle_alpha   90.00
_cell.angle_beta   90.00
_cell.angle_gamma   90.00
#
_symmetry.space_group_name_H-M   'P 1'
#
loop_
_entity.id
_entity.type
_entity.pdbx_description
1 polymer ?
#
loop_
_entity_poly.entity_id
_entity_poly.type
_entity_poly.pdbx_seq_one_letter_code
_entity_poly.pdbx_strand_id
1 'polypeptide(L)'
;MEQQAKTAEAVIEVKGMKCGDCAGKIESRLRALKGVESAGVSLADEKVTVKFDPQAAGLDGIKAEIRALGYSVDGVAAPREKKGWMDGVLYGLLPHAGCMAFIAASVLGVTLLTDLFKPLLMSRYFFYGLIALSLALAAVSSALYLRRNGQLSMDGARKRWKYLAAMFGSTIGVNLLFFFVLFPMLANFTVAQAVPVTGAVVGATLPACDGVEQSACALAGVNVSQQATPQLPQTASLQLKVDIPCSGHAALISGELKSLDGVTGVSFGQPNLFTVSYDALRTSPPAILALEVFKEYPATVINGA
;
A
#
# COMPACT_ATOMS: atom_id res chain seq x y z
N MET A 1 -44.23 4.08 -48.36
CA MET A 1 -44.72 4.25 -46.98
C MET A 1 -44.10 3.14 -46.16
N GLU A 2 -43.16 3.45 -45.29
CA GLU A 2 -42.51 2.47 -44.42
C GLU A 2 -43.19 2.61 -43.04
N GLN A 3 -44.12 1.71 -42.74
CA GLN A 3 -44.77 1.68 -41.42
C GLN A 3 -43.76 1.12 -40.43
N GLN A 4 -43.30 1.96 -39.49
CA GLN A 4 -42.56 1.51 -38.32
C GLN A 4 -43.43 0.52 -37.54
N ALA A 5 -43.08 -0.76 -37.59
CA ALA A 5 -43.68 -1.77 -36.74
C ALA A 5 -43.40 -1.38 -35.27
N LYS A 6 -44.45 -1.03 -34.53
CA LYS A 6 -44.34 -0.59 -33.14
C LYS A 6 -44.16 -1.81 -32.25
N THR A 7 -42.99 -2.43 -32.25
CA THR A 7 -42.70 -3.59 -31.38
C THR A 7 -42.68 -3.14 -29.91
N ALA A 8 -43.43 -3.85 -29.07
CA ALA A 8 -43.43 -3.69 -27.61
C ALA A 8 -42.62 -4.81 -26.96
N GLU A 9 -41.91 -4.49 -25.87
CA GLU A 9 -41.16 -5.47 -25.07
C GLU A 9 -41.81 -5.60 -23.69
N ALA A 10 -42.01 -6.83 -23.23
CA ALA A 10 -42.55 -7.12 -21.91
C ALA A 10 -41.72 -8.20 -21.22
N VAL A 11 -41.55 -8.04 -19.91
CA VAL A 11 -40.94 -9.04 -19.05
C VAL A 11 -42.04 -9.65 -18.17
N ILE A 12 -42.17 -10.97 -18.22
CA ILE A 12 -43.21 -11.74 -17.56
C ILE A 12 -42.54 -12.67 -16.56
N GLU A 13 -42.98 -12.64 -15.30
CA GLU A 13 -42.48 -13.56 -14.27
C GLU A 13 -43.24 -14.89 -14.38
N VAL A 14 -42.49 -15.99 -14.50
CA VAL A 14 -43.04 -17.33 -14.73
C VAL A 14 -42.50 -18.29 -13.67
N LYS A 15 -43.40 -18.78 -12.82
CA LYS A 15 -43.06 -19.72 -11.75
C LYS A 15 -43.25 -21.17 -12.18
N GLY A 16 -42.38 -22.03 -11.65
CA GLY A 16 -42.42 -23.48 -11.87
C GLY A 16 -41.51 -24.00 -12.99
N MET A 17 -40.63 -23.15 -13.55
CA MET A 17 -39.59 -23.59 -14.48
C MET A 17 -38.48 -24.31 -13.71
N LYS A 18 -38.21 -25.59 -14.03
CA LYS A 18 -37.26 -26.43 -13.29
C LYS A 18 -35.99 -26.82 -14.05
N CYS A 19 -35.99 -26.71 -15.38
CA CYS A 19 -34.83 -27.10 -16.20
C CYS A 19 -34.74 -26.30 -17.52
N GLY A 20 -33.58 -26.41 -18.18
CA GLY A 20 -33.30 -25.89 -19.53
C GLY A 20 -34.38 -26.25 -20.55
N ASP A 21 -34.85 -27.49 -20.52
CA ASP A 21 -35.86 -27.98 -21.46
C ASP A 21 -37.23 -27.31 -21.25
N CYS A 22 -37.59 -26.97 -20.02
CA CYS A 22 -38.80 -26.20 -19.73
C CYS A 22 -38.72 -24.80 -20.33
N ALA A 23 -37.57 -24.13 -20.18
CA ALA A 23 -37.34 -22.82 -20.75
C ALA A 23 -37.40 -22.85 -22.29
N GLY A 24 -36.74 -23.82 -22.92
CA GLY A 24 -36.75 -23.99 -24.38
C GLY A 24 -38.15 -24.28 -24.95
N LYS A 25 -39.00 -25.02 -24.22
CA LYS A 25 -40.39 -25.27 -24.61
C LYS A 25 -41.23 -23.99 -24.60
N ILE A 26 -41.11 -23.18 -23.55
CA ILE A 26 -41.81 -21.90 -23.44
C ILE A 26 -41.35 -20.96 -24.57
N GLU A 27 -40.05 -20.84 -24.78
CA GLU A 27 -39.46 -19.98 -25.81
C GLU A 27 -39.95 -20.35 -27.22
N SER A 28 -39.91 -21.65 -27.55
CA SER A 28 -40.33 -22.16 -28.86
C SER A 28 -41.82 -21.93 -29.11
N ARG A 29 -42.66 -22.11 -28.07
CA ARG A 29 -44.11 -21.87 -28.16
C ARG A 29 -44.44 -20.40 -28.35
N LEU A 30 -43.79 -19.52 -27.61
CA LEU A 30 -44.01 -18.08 -27.72
C LEU A 30 -43.54 -17.53 -29.06
N ARG A 31 -42.40 -18.01 -29.59
CA ARG A 31 -41.93 -17.65 -30.94
C ARG A 31 -42.85 -18.12 -32.07
N ALA A 32 -43.66 -19.16 -31.84
CA ALA A 32 -44.62 -19.66 -32.81
C ALA A 32 -45.94 -18.85 -32.85
N LEU A 33 -46.17 -17.97 -31.86
CA LEU A 33 -47.35 -17.11 -31.84
C LEU A 33 -47.23 -16.02 -32.93
N LYS A 34 -48.32 -15.81 -33.68
CA LYS A 34 -48.39 -14.71 -34.65
C LYS A 34 -48.29 -13.38 -33.92
N GLY A 35 -47.36 -12.53 -34.36
CA GLY A 35 -47.10 -11.22 -33.76
C GLY A 35 -45.98 -11.20 -32.71
N VAL A 36 -45.36 -12.34 -32.37
CA VAL A 36 -44.14 -12.37 -31.54
C VAL A 36 -42.91 -12.32 -32.45
N GLU A 37 -42.06 -11.32 -32.23
CA GLU A 37 -40.80 -11.13 -32.97
C GLU A 37 -39.65 -11.91 -32.32
N SER A 38 -39.58 -11.90 -30.98
CA SER A 38 -38.60 -12.68 -30.24
C SER A 38 -39.12 -13.03 -28.84
N ALA A 39 -38.69 -14.18 -28.33
CA ALA A 39 -38.89 -14.56 -26.93
C ALA A 39 -37.57 -15.12 -26.40
N GLY A 40 -37.24 -14.82 -25.15
CA GLY A 40 -36.08 -15.34 -24.44
C GLY A 40 -36.43 -15.60 -22.97
N VAL A 41 -35.90 -16.67 -22.41
CA VAL A 41 -36.20 -17.13 -21.04
C VAL A 41 -34.93 -17.10 -20.20
N SER A 42 -34.98 -16.45 -19.04
CA SER A 42 -33.95 -16.52 -18.00
C SER A 42 -34.42 -17.45 -16.89
N LEU A 43 -33.78 -18.62 -16.77
CA LEU A 43 -34.01 -19.56 -15.68
C LEU A 43 -33.53 -19.00 -14.33
N ALA A 44 -32.42 -18.24 -14.34
CA ALA A 44 -31.85 -17.67 -13.11
C ALA A 44 -32.78 -16.63 -12.47
N ASP A 45 -33.51 -15.87 -13.31
CA ASP A 45 -34.41 -14.81 -12.85
C ASP A 45 -35.89 -15.24 -12.83
N GLU A 46 -36.21 -16.48 -13.22
CA GLU A 46 -37.58 -16.98 -13.44
C GLU A 46 -38.44 -16.05 -14.33
N LYS A 47 -37.82 -15.48 -15.37
CA LYS A 47 -38.41 -14.43 -16.22
C LYS A 47 -38.39 -14.79 -17.69
N VAL A 48 -39.43 -14.37 -18.39
CA VAL A 48 -39.57 -14.49 -19.84
C VAL A 48 -39.67 -13.09 -20.43
N THR A 49 -38.75 -12.75 -21.33
CA THR A 49 -38.75 -11.48 -22.07
C THR A 49 -39.27 -11.75 -23.47
N VAL A 50 -40.32 -11.02 -23.87
CA VAL A 50 -40.97 -11.18 -25.18
C VAL A 50 -41.06 -9.83 -25.87
N LYS A 51 -40.65 -9.81 -27.14
CA LYS A 51 -40.90 -8.70 -28.07
C LYS A 51 -42.02 -9.09 -29.01
N PHE A 52 -43.08 -8.29 -29.04
CA PHE A 52 -44.27 -8.58 -29.82
C PHE A 52 -44.86 -7.30 -30.41
N ASP A 53 -45.60 -7.45 -31.51
CA ASP A 53 -46.41 -6.39 -32.07
C ASP A 53 -47.74 -6.32 -31.28
N PRO A 54 -48.01 -5.23 -30.53
CA PRO A 54 -49.24 -5.07 -29.76
C PRO A 54 -50.50 -4.99 -30.64
N GLN A 55 -50.37 -4.81 -31.97
CA GLN A 55 -51.50 -4.87 -32.89
C GLN A 55 -51.84 -6.30 -33.33
N ALA A 56 -50.86 -7.21 -33.30
CA ALA A 56 -51.02 -8.60 -33.75
C ALA A 56 -51.14 -9.60 -32.59
N ALA A 57 -50.50 -9.33 -31.45
CA ALA A 57 -50.51 -10.17 -30.26
C ALA A 57 -50.77 -9.34 -28.99
N GLY A 58 -51.76 -9.76 -28.20
CA GLY A 58 -52.02 -9.18 -26.89
C GLY A 58 -51.14 -9.82 -25.82
N LEU A 59 -50.68 -9.02 -24.87
CA LEU A 59 -49.91 -9.49 -23.71
C LEU A 59 -50.68 -10.55 -22.88
N ASP A 60 -52.00 -10.46 -22.83
CA ASP A 60 -52.83 -11.47 -22.16
C ASP A 60 -52.88 -12.81 -22.91
N GLY A 61 -52.79 -12.80 -24.24
CA GLY A 61 -52.68 -14.01 -25.06
C GLY A 61 -51.35 -14.73 -24.82
N ILE A 62 -50.26 -13.97 -24.72
CA ILE A 62 -48.93 -14.48 -24.37
C ILE A 62 -48.96 -15.15 -22.98
N LYS A 63 -49.58 -14.52 -21.99
CA LYS A 63 -49.75 -15.13 -20.65
C LYS A 63 -50.62 -16.38 -20.68
N ALA A 64 -51.67 -16.39 -21.48
CA ALA A 64 -52.56 -17.54 -21.61
C ALA A 64 -51.82 -18.76 -22.19
N GLU A 65 -50.94 -18.56 -23.17
CA GLU A 65 -50.12 -19.62 -23.74
C GLU A 65 -49.16 -20.23 -22.71
N ILE A 66 -48.53 -19.38 -21.88
CA ILE A 66 -47.64 -19.85 -20.80
C ILE A 66 -48.42 -20.67 -19.76
N ARG A 67 -49.66 -20.24 -19.43
CA ARG A 67 -50.55 -21.00 -18.54
C ARG A 67 -51.02 -22.32 -19.14
N ALA A 68 -51.26 -22.36 -20.46
CA ALA A 68 -51.63 -23.58 -21.17
C ALA A 68 -50.52 -24.65 -21.13
N LEU A 69 -49.26 -24.22 -20.99
CA LEU A 69 -48.12 -25.11 -20.77
C LEU A 69 -47.98 -25.58 -19.31
N GLY A 70 -48.85 -25.12 -18.40
CA GLY A 70 -48.89 -25.52 -16.99
C GLY A 70 -48.06 -24.64 -16.06
N TYR A 71 -47.63 -23.45 -16.48
CA TYR A 71 -46.83 -22.54 -15.66
C TYR A 71 -47.67 -21.40 -15.06
N SER A 72 -47.27 -20.94 -13.87
CA SER A 72 -47.92 -19.82 -13.19
C SER A 72 -47.28 -18.50 -13.61
N VAL A 73 -48.09 -17.46 -13.81
CA VAL A 73 -47.63 -16.16 -14.32
C VAL A 73 -48.04 -15.05 -13.36
N ASP A 74 -47.05 -14.44 -12.70
CA ASP A 74 -47.24 -13.43 -11.66
C ASP A 74 -46.86 -12.04 -12.18
N GLY A 75 -47.78 -11.42 -12.94
CA GLY A 75 -47.65 -10.02 -13.34
C GLY A 75 -46.63 -9.70 -14.45
N VAL A 76 -46.64 -8.44 -14.88
CA VAL A 76 -45.70 -7.89 -15.87
C VAL A 76 -44.68 -7.05 -15.11
N ALA A 77 -43.41 -7.44 -15.17
CA ALA A 77 -42.33 -6.58 -14.71
C ALA A 77 -42.10 -5.48 -15.76
N ALA A 78 -42.01 -4.23 -15.32
CA ALA A 78 -41.72 -3.10 -16.20
C ALA A 78 -40.40 -3.35 -16.98
N PRO A 79 -40.28 -2.87 -18.23
CA PRO A 79 -39.06 -3.03 -19.01
C PRO A 79 -37.87 -2.47 -18.23
N ARG A 80 -36.87 -3.29 -17.92
CA ARG A 80 -35.61 -2.80 -17.35
C ARG A 80 -34.82 -2.13 -18.47
N GLU A 81 -34.66 -0.82 -18.35
CA GLU A 81 -33.74 -0.03 -19.18
C GLU A 81 -32.34 -0.66 -19.10
N LYS A 82 -31.73 -0.96 -20.25
CA LYS A 82 -30.36 -1.51 -20.31
C LYS A 82 -29.37 -0.45 -19.81
N LYS A 83 -29.08 -0.45 -18.51
CA LYS A 83 -28.04 0.40 -17.93
C LYS A 83 -26.68 -0.09 -18.43
N GLY A 84 -25.92 0.78 -19.09
CA GLY A 84 -24.66 0.45 -19.75
C GLY A 84 -23.64 -0.17 -18.78
N TRP A 85 -22.92 -1.19 -19.23
CA TRP A 85 -21.90 -1.93 -18.44
C TRP A 85 -20.90 -1.03 -17.70
N MET A 86 -20.68 0.19 -18.19
CA MET A 86 -19.80 1.20 -17.59
C MET A 86 -20.27 1.69 -16.20
N ASP A 87 -21.56 1.67 -15.89
CA ASP A 87 -22.07 2.13 -14.59
C ASP A 87 -21.65 1.22 -13.43
N GLY A 88 -21.51 -0.09 -13.68
CA GLY A 88 -21.01 -1.04 -12.68
C GLY A 88 -19.51 -0.90 -12.42
N VAL A 89 -18.73 -0.65 -13.48
CA VAL A 89 -17.28 -0.43 -13.39
C VAL A 89 -16.97 0.90 -12.70
N LEU A 90 -17.72 1.96 -13.02
CA LEU A 90 -17.56 3.27 -12.42
C LEU A 90 -17.87 3.25 -10.91
N TYR A 91 -18.95 2.57 -10.48
CA TYR A 91 -19.28 2.44 -9.07
C TYR A 91 -18.30 1.54 -8.28
N GLY A 92 -17.68 0.56 -8.94
CA GLY A 92 -16.68 -0.32 -8.30
C GLY A 92 -15.29 0.30 -8.17
N LEU A 93 -14.91 1.21 -9.08
CA LEU A 93 -13.57 1.81 -9.12
C LEU A 93 -13.47 3.12 -8.31
N LEU A 94 -14.60 3.81 -8.10
CA LEU A 94 -14.68 5.05 -7.35
C LEU A 94 -14.19 4.93 -5.88
N PRO A 95 -14.50 3.86 -5.12
CA PRO A 95 -13.98 3.66 -3.77
C PRO A 95 -12.45 3.47 -3.75
N HIS A 96 -11.90 2.79 -4.77
CA HIS A 96 -10.47 2.53 -4.83
C HIS A 96 -9.67 3.79 -5.20
N ALA A 97 -10.24 4.65 -6.05
CA ALA A 97 -9.69 5.97 -6.33
C ALA A 97 -9.66 6.85 -5.05
N GLY A 98 -10.68 6.74 -4.19
CA GLY A 98 -10.73 7.41 -2.89
C GLY A 98 -9.60 6.97 -1.95
N CYS A 99 -9.34 5.66 -1.84
CA CYS A 99 -8.25 5.14 -1.03
C CYS A 99 -6.88 5.60 -1.55
N MET A 100 -6.66 5.56 -2.86
CA MET A 100 -5.41 6.01 -3.47
C MET A 100 -5.19 7.50 -3.24
N ALA A 101 -6.23 8.32 -3.38
CA ALA A 101 -6.18 9.75 -3.07
C ALA A 101 -5.88 10.03 -1.59
N PHE A 102 -6.50 9.26 -0.68
CA PHE A 102 -6.26 9.40 0.77
C PHE A 102 -4.82 9.03 1.16
N ILE A 103 -4.28 7.95 0.60
CA ILE A 103 -2.89 7.54 0.82
C ILE A 103 -1.94 8.61 0.27
N ALA A 104 -2.16 9.07 -0.96
CA ALA A 104 -1.35 10.12 -1.58
C ALA A 104 -1.38 11.42 -0.75
N ALA A 105 -2.57 11.86 -0.33
CA ALA A 105 -2.72 13.04 0.51
C ALA A 105 -2.05 12.90 1.88
N SER A 106 -2.06 11.71 2.48
CA SER A 106 -1.39 11.45 3.76
C SER A 106 0.13 11.54 3.62
N VAL A 107 0.70 10.92 2.59
CA VAL A 107 2.15 10.96 2.34
C VAL A 107 2.60 12.38 2.00
N LEU A 108 1.91 13.05 1.08
CA LEU A 108 2.22 14.43 0.68
C LEU A 108 1.98 15.42 1.83
N GLY A 109 0.95 15.19 2.64
CA GLY A 109 0.65 16.00 3.81
C GLY A 109 1.78 15.91 4.83
N VAL A 110 2.27 14.71 5.13
CA VAL A 110 3.40 14.53 6.07
C VAL A 110 4.68 15.17 5.55
N THR A 111 5.00 15.05 4.25
CA THR A 111 6.20 15.69 3.69
C THR A 111 6.12 17.21 3.71
N LEU A 112 5.02 17.79 3.22
CA LEU A 112 4.77 19.23 3.25
C LEU A 112 4.78 19.79 4.68
N LEU A 113 4.15 19.08 5.62
CA LEU A 113 4.14 19.47 7.03
C LEU A 113 5.54 19.40 7.61
N THR A 114 6.31 18.36 7.30
CA THR A 114 7.69 18.23 7.80
C THR A 114 8.57 19.36 7.27
N ASP A 115 8.47 19.72 6.00
CA ASP A 115 9.25 20.81 5.40
C ASP A 115 8.85 22.18 5.96
N LEU A 116 7.55 22.42 6.22
CA LEU A 116 7.06 23.63 6.87
C LEU A 116 7.55 23.75 8.32
N PHE A 117 7.58 22.63 9.05
CA PHE A 117 7.98 22.60 10.45
C PHE A 117 9.49 22.50 10.63
N LYS A 118 10.26 22.09 9.62
CA LYS A 118 11.72 22.02 9.68
C LYS A 118 12.40 23.32 10.11
N PRO A 119 12.13 24.51 9.53
CA PRO A 119 12.73 25.75 10.00
C PRO A 119 12.30 26.12 11.42
N LEU A 120 11.10 25.71 11.82
CA LEU A 120 10.58 25.94 13.16
C LEU A 120 11.27 25.03 14.20
N LEU A 121 11.46 23.74 13.87
CA LEU A 121 12.16 22.75 14.67
C LEU A 121 13.67 23.04 14.79
N MET A 122 14.28 23.69 13.79
CA MET A 122 15.70 24.07 13.84
C MET A 122 15.97 25.27 14.77
N SER A 123 14.93 25.98 15.20
CA SER A 123 15.08 27.09 16.15
C SER A 123 15.29 26.54 17.56
N ARG A 124 16.41 26.92 18.18
CA ARG A 124 16.73 26.55 19.57
C ARG A 124 15.64 26.98 20.56
N TYR A 125 14.87 28.02 20.25
CA TYR A 125 13.80 28.54 21.10
C TYR A 125 12.47 27.79 20.98
N PHE A 126 12.24 27.08 19.87
CA PHE A 126 10.98 26.40 19.63
C PHE A 126 10.69 25.31 20.66
N PHE A 127 11.70 24.50 21.01
CA PHE A 127 11.56 23.46 22.02
C PHE A 127 11.28 24.03 23.41
N TYR A 128 11.92 25.13 23.80
CA TYR A 128 11.61 25.82 25.05
C TYR A 128 10.17 26.35 25.04
N GLY A 129 9.69 26.84 23.89
CA GLY A 129 8.30 27.25 23.69
C GLY A 129 7.30 26.12 23.89
N LEU A 130 7.57 24.92 23.35
CA LEU A 130 6.69 23.75 23.50
C LEU A 130 6.61 23.30 24.96
N ILE A 131 7.74 23.28 25.67
CA ILE A 131 7.80 22.91 27.10
C ILE A 131 7.06 23.95 27.95
N ALA A 132 7.28 25.25 27.68
CA ALA A 132 6.59 26.32 28.38
C ALA A 132 5.07 26.26 28.16
N LEU A 133 4.63 26.02 26.93
CA LEU A 133 3.21 25.86 26.59
C LEU A 133 2.59 24.64 27.29
N SER A 134 3.29 23.51 27.30
CA SER A 134 2.87 22.28 27.99
C SER A 134 2.68 22.51 29.50
N LEU A 135 3.66 23.15 30.15
CA LEU A 135 3.57 23.49 31.58
C LEU A 135 2.49 24.53 31.87
N ALA A 136 2.29 25.51 30.98
CA ALA A 136 1.23 26.49 31.11
C ALA A 136 -0.16 25.83 31.02
N LEU A 137 -0.37 24.90 30.10
CA LEU A 137 -1.63 24.15 30.00
C LEU A 137 -1.87 23.27 31.23
N ALA A 138 -0.83 22.62 31.77
CA ALA A 138 -0.91 21.88 33.03
C ALA A 138 -1.26 22.81 34.21
N ALA A 139 -0.68 24.01 34.26
CA ALA A 139 -0.99 25.04 35.26
C ALA A 139 -2.45 25.53 35.14
N VAL A 140 -2.94 25.78 33.93
CA VAL A 140 -4.33 26.17 33.69
C VAL A 140 -5.29 25.04 34.07
N SER A 141 -4.97 23.79 33.70
CA SER A 141 -5.77 22.60 34.03
C SER A 141 -5.86 22.40 35.55
N SER A 142 -4.73 22.48 36.26
CA SER A 142 -4.70 22.36 37.72
C SER A 142 -5.41 23.52 38.42
N ALA A 143 -5.29 24.76 37.92
CA ALA A 143 -6.02 25.91 38.42
C ALA A 143 -7.54 25.77 38.23
N LEU A 144 -7.99 25.28 37.07
CA LEU A 144 -9.40 25.00 36.80
C LEU A 144 -9.95 23.88 37.70
N TYR A 145 -9.16 22.83 37.92
CA TYR A 145 -9.52 21.73 38.83
C TYR A 145 -9.72 22.24 40.28
N LEU A 146 -8.77 23.04 40.78
CA LEU A 146 -8.85 23.62 42.13
C LEU A 146 -10.02 24.62 42.25
N ARG A 147 -10.24 25.44 41.21
CA ARG A 147 -11.38 26.37 41.12
C ARG A 147 -12.72 25.64 41.19
N ARG A 148 -12.88 24.55 40.45
CA ARG A 148 -14.12 23.76 40.43
C ARG A 148 -14.45 23.11 41.78
N ASN A 149 -13.42 22.80 42.57
CA ASN A 149 -13.58 22.22 43.90
C ASN A 149 -13.65 23.27 45.03
N GLY A 150 -13.72 24.57 44.71
CA GLY A 150 -13.78 25.65 45.70
C GLY A 150 -12.51 25.79 46.56
N GLN A 151 -11.38 25.23 46.09
CA GLN A 151 -10.14 25.05 46.84
C GLN A 151 -8.98 25.86 46.24
N LEU A 152 -9.24 27.10 45.81
CA LEU A 152 -8.21 27.99 45.25
C LEU A 152 -7.17 28.48 46.28
N SER A 153 -7.39 28.21 47.57
CA SER A 153 -6.41 28.53 48.61
C SER A 153 -5.18 27.60 48.54
N MET A 154 -4.02 28.11 48.97
CA MET A 154 -2.78 27.32 49.12
C MET A 154 -2.96 26.07 49.98
N ASP A 155 -3.88 26.09 50.95
CA ASP A 155 -4.24 24.92 51.75
C ASP A 155 -4.99 23.85 50.96
N GLY A 156 -5.78 24.28 49.95
CA GLY A 156 -6.49 23.39 49.04
C GLY A 156 -5.53 22.63 48.11
N ALA A 157 -4.52 23.33 47.59
CA ALA A 157 -3.45 22.73 46.79
C ALA A 157 -2.65 21.68 47.59
N ARG A 158 -2.35 21.96 48.88
CA ARG A 158 -1.64 21.02 49.75
C ARG A 158 -2.47 19.76 50.04
N LYS A 159 -3.78 19.89 50.26
CA LYS A 159 -4.69 18.75 50.47
C LYS A 159 -4.77 17.80 49.27
N ARG A 160 -4.61 18.33 48.05
CA ARG A 160 -4.62 17.56 46.80
C ARG A 160 -3.24 17.44 46.14
N TRP A 161 -2.17 17.61 46.92
CA TRP A 161 -0.79 17.62 46.42
C TRP A 161 -0.43 16.37 45.61
N LYS A 162 -0.94 15.19 45.99
CA LYS A 162 -0.69 13.94 45.25
C LYS A 162 -1.19 14.01 43.80
N TYR A 163 -2.36 14.61 43.57
CA TYR A 163 -2.93 14.77 42.23
C TYR A 163 -2.15 15.81 41.41
N LEU A 164 -1.82 16.95 42.02
CA LEU A 164 -1.00 17.98 41.40
C LEU A 164 0.39 17.43 41.03
N ALA A 165 1.06 16.78 41.97
CA ALA A 165 2.38 16.18 41.76
C ALA A 165 2.35 15.10 40.67
N ALA A 166 1.30 14.28 40.59
CA ALA A 166 1.15 13.30 39.52
C ALA A 166 0.96 13.98 38.15
N MET A 167 0.15 15.03 38.06
CA MET A 167 -0.16 15.71 36.79
C MET A 167 1.02 16.54 36.27
N PHE A 168 1.70 17.29 37.14
CA PHE A 168 2.94 18.00 36.76
C PHE A 168 4.11 17.03 36.54
N GLY A 169 4.22 16.00 37.38
CA GLY A 169 5.25 14.97 37.25
C GLY A 169 5.16 14.21 35.94
N SER A 170 3.95 13.82 35.50
CA SER A 170 3.76 13.18 34.20
C SER A 170 4.07 14.13 33.05
N THR A 171 3.70 15.42 33.15
CA THR A 171 4.02 16.43 32.13
C THR A 171 5.53 16.63 31.98
N ILE A 172 6.25 16.77 33.09
CA ILE A 172 7.70 16.89 33.11
C ILE A 172 8.35 15.60 32.59
N GLY A 173 7.86 14.44 33.03
CA GLY A 173 8.36 13.13 32.62
C GLY A 173 8.21 12.88 31.12
N VAL A 174 7.07 13.22 30.53
CA VAL A 174 6.86 13.13 29.08
C VAL A 174 7.83 14.07 28.36
N ASN A 175 7.93 15.34 28.76
CA ASN A 175 8.85 16.29 28.10
C ASN A 175 10.33 15.83 28.20
N LEU A 176 10.74 15.25 29.33
CA LEU A 176 12.07 14.65 29.52
C LEU A 176 12.29 13.42 28.61
N LEU A 177 11.30 12.52 28.52
CA LEU A 177 11.37 11.35 27.64
C LEU A 177 11.55 11.75 26.18
N PHE A 178 10.80 12.75 25.73
CA PHE A 178 10.93 13.29 24.37
C PHE A 178 12.33 13.88 24.14
N PHE A 179 12.85 14.65 25.10
CA PHE A 179 14.15 15.31 24.96
C PHE A 179 15.35 14.36 25.04
N PHE A 180 15.34 13.42 25.97
CA PHE A 180 16.49 12.54 26.24
C PHE A 180 16.47 11.23 25.45
N VAL A 181 15.31 10.78 24.96
CA VAL A 181 15.18 9.49 24.27
C VAL A 181 14.70 9.70 22.84
N LEU A 182 13.55 10.35 22.65
CA LEU A 182 12.93 10.42 21.32
C LEU A 182 13.75 11.26 20.33
N PHE A 183 14.18 12.47 20.69
CA PHE A 183 14.94 13.33 19.77
C PHE A 183 16.34 12.78 19.44
N PRO A 184 17.14 12.25 20.39
CA PRO A 184 18.41 11.61 20.07
C PRO A 184 18.23 10.40 19.15
N MET A 185 17.19 9.58 19.39
CA MET A 185 16.86 8.45 18.54
C MET A 185 16.51 8.91 17.11
N LEU A 186 15.64 9.91 16.96
CA LEU A 186 15.26 10.48 15.66
C LEU A 186 16.45 11.09 14.92
N ALA A 187 17.31 11.85 15.61
CA ALA A 187 18.51 12.41 15.02
C ALA A 187 19.45 11.32 14.48
N ASN A 188 19.64 10.24 15.23
CA ASN A 188 20.46 9.11 14.81
C ASN A 188 19.86 8.36 13.59
N PHE A 189 18.53 8.22 13.52
CA PHE A 189 17.87 7.63 12.35
C PHE A 189 18.03 8.46 11.08
N THR A 190 17.99 9.79 11.18
CA THR A 190 18.20 10.66 10.01
C THR A 190 19.61 10.57 9.44
N VAL A 191 20.63 10.36 10.30
CA VAL A 191 22.02 10.18 9.87
C VAL A 191 22.24 8.80 9.20
N ALA A 192 21.56 7.76 9.66
CA ALA A 192 21.65 6.41 9.09
C ALA A 192 20.97 6.25 7.71
N GLN A 193 20.07 7.17 7.32
CA GLN A 193 19.34 7.16 6.05
C GLN A 193 19.90 8.14 5.01
N ALA A 194 21.04 8.80 5.29
CA ALA A 194 21.80 9.55 4.30
C ALA A 194 22.53 8.58 3.34
N VAL A 195 21.77 7.73 2.64
CA VAL A 195 22.26 7.03 1.46
C VAL A 195 22.28 8.07 0.34
N PRO A 196 23.43 8.34 -0.30
CA PRO A 196 23.44 9.18 -1.47
C PRO A 196 22.62 8.46 -2.54
N VAL A 197 21.50 9.06 -2.93
CA VAL A 197 20.77 8.62 -4.13
C VAL A 197 21.62 9.04 -5.33
N THR A 198 22.69 8.27 -5.59
CA THR A 198 23.39 8.30 -6.88
C THR A 198 22.50 7.57 -7.87
N GLY A 199 21.75 8.33 -8.67
CA GLY A 199 20.95 7.76 -9.74
C GLY A 199 20.12 8.78 -10.51
N ALA A 200 20.76 9.72 -11.22
CA ALA A 200 20.33 10.19 -12.55
C ALA A 200 21.24 11.32 -13.02
N VAL A 201 22.06 11.02 -14.03
CA VAL A 201 22.71 11.99 -14.91
C VAL A 201 21.66 12.72 -15.76
N VAL A 202 21.33 13.97 -15.43
CA VAL A 202 20.89 14.97 -16.41
C VAL A 202 21.52 16.29 -16.01
N GLY A 203 22.26 16.88 -16.95
CA GLY A 203 23.13 18.03 -16.74
C GLY A 203 22.42 19.21 -16.07
N ALA A 204 22.96 19.62 -14.93
CA ALA A 204 22.82 20.97 -14.41
C ALA A 204 24.24 21.44 -14.11
N THR A 205 24.65 22.47 -14.83
CA THR A 205 25.89 23.22 -14.68
C THR A 205 26.18 23.55 -13.22
N LEU A 206 27.33 23.11 -12.71
CA LEU A 206 27.90 23.60 -11.46
C LEU A 206 28.16 25.11 -11.59
N PRO A 207 27.80 25.96 -10.60
CA PRO A 207 28.31 27.31 -10.58
C PRO A 207 29.80 27.26 -10.19
N ALA A 208 30.61 27.95 -10.98
CA ALA A 208 31.99 28.27 -10.65
C ALA A 208 32.02 29.02 -9.31
N CYS A 209 32.77 28.50 -8.34
CA CYS A 209 33.20 29.28 -7.19
C CYS A 209 34.43 30.09 -7.61
N ASP A 210 34.20 31.31 -8.10
CA ASP A 210 35.24 32.33 -8.25
C ASP A 210 35.50 33.03 -6.91
N GLY A 211 36.77 33.07 -6.53
CA GLY A 211 37.39 34.13 -5.73
C GLY A 211 37.11 34.15 -4.21
N VAL A 212 38.17 33.96 -3.42
CA VAL A 212 38.78 34.98 -2.54
C VAL A 212 39.65 34.30 -1.46
N GLU A 213 40.92 34.72 -1.42
CA GLU A 213 41.93 34.60 -0.34
C GLU A 213 42.53 33.22 0.01
N GLN A 214 43.59 32.87 -0.73
CA GLN A 214 44.76 32.19 -0.17
C GLN A 214 45.61 33.23 0.56
N SER A 215 45.62 33.22 1.90
CA SER A 215 46.78 33.54 2.76
C SER A 215 46.37 33.67 4.23
N ALA A 216 46.45 32.60 5.02
CA ALA A 216 46.80 32.66 6.45
C ALA A 216 46.95 31.26 7.06
N CYS A 217 47.91 31.14 7.98
CA CYS A 217 48.16 30.03 8.90
C CYS A 217 48.94 28.81 8.39
N ALA A 218 50.22 29.05 8.10
CA ALA A 218 51.25 28.18 8.67
C ALA A 218 51.36 28.44 10.19
N LEU A 219 51.69 27.39 10.95
CA LEU A 219 52.18 27.37 12.33
C LEU A 219 51.14 27.54 13.47
N ALA A 220 50.55 26.41 13.89
CA ALA A 220 50.39 26.09 15.30
C ALA A 220 50.41 24.57 15.46
N GLY A 221 51.52 24.05 15.99
CA GLY A 221 51.67 22.64 16.31
C GLY A 221 50.71 22.23 17.43
N VAL A 222 49.86 21.24 17.15
CA VAL A 222 49.22 20.41 18.16
C VAL A 222 49.32 18.97 17.67
N ASN A 223 50.09 18.17 18.41
CA ASN A 223 50.19 16.72 18.26
C ASN A 223 48.79 16.10 18.29
N VAL A 224 48.39 15.45 17.20
CA VAL A 224 47.30 14.46 17.24
C VAL A 224 47.89 13.15 16.77
N SER A 225 47.88 12.19 17.69
CA SER A 225 48.22 10.78 17.54
C SER A 225 47.95 10.21 16.15
N GLN A 226 48.92 9.44 15.68
CA GLN A 226 48.76 8.45 14.62
C GLN A 226 47.50 7.61 14.87
N GLN A 227 46.42 7.89 14.15
CA GLN A 227 45.36 6.92 13.93
C GLN A 227 45.67 6.17 12.64
N ALA A 228 45.88 4.87 12.82
CA ALA A 228 46.07 3.91 11.76
C ALA A 228 45.07 4.11 10.62
N THR A 229 45.58 4.09 9.40
CA THR A 229 44.80 3.95 8.17
C THR A 229 43.84 2.76 8.33
N PRO A 230 42.52 2.92 8.20
CA PRO A 230 41.60 1.78 8.15
C PRO A 230 41.91 1.00 6.88
N GLN A 231 42.44 -0.22 7.01
CA GLN A 231 42.50 -1.14 5.89
C GLN A 231 41.07 -1.39 5.40
N LEU A 232 40.82 -1.16 4.11
CA LEU A 232 39.58 -1.54 3.45
C LEU A 232 39.25 -3.01 3.78
N PRO A 233 37.98 -3.36 4.11
CA PRO A 233 37.60 -4.75 4.25
C PRO A 233 37.82 -5.46 2.90
N GLN A 234 38.59 -6.55 2.90
CA GLN A 234 38.92 -7.40 1.75
C GLN A 234 37.71 -8.26 1.34
N THR A 235 36.53 -7.64 1.21
CA THR A 235 35.29 -8.32 0.85
C THR A 235 35.18 -8.38 -0.67
N ALA A 236 35.35 -9.57 -1.22
CA ALA A 236 35.16 -9.87 -2.62
C ALA A 236 33.72 -10.32 -2.88
N SER A 237 33.24 -10.18 -4.11
CA SER A 237 31.90 -10.60 -4.52
C SER A 237 31.97 -11.52 -5.73
N LEU A 238 31.25 -12.64 -5.65
CA LEU A 238 31.12 -13.63 -6.71
C LEU A 238 29.66 -13.73 -7.16
N GLN A 239 29.41 -13.60 -8.46
CA GLN A 239 28.10 -13.79 -9.05
C GLN A 239 28.01 -15.15 -9.77
N LEU A 240 27.02 -15.92 -9.37
CA LEU A 240 26.76 -17.29 -9.85
C LEU A 240 25.38 -17.35 -10.49
N LYS A 241 25.30 -17.88 -11.71
CA LYS A 241 24.04 -18.31 -12.31
C LYS A 241 23.83 -19.78 -11.96
N VAL A 242 22.72 -20.13 -11.33
CA VAL A 242 22.45 -21.51 -10.92
C VAL A 242 21.16 -21.98 -11.55
N ASP A 243 21.18 -23.08 -12.29
CA ASP A 243 19.97 -23.59 -12.95
C ASP A 243 19.06 -24.31 -11.93
N ILE A 244 18.05 -23.58 -11.46
CA ILE A 244 17.11 -24.04 -10.44
C ILE A 244 15.70 -24.17 -11.06
N PRO A 245 14.96 -25.27 -10.80
CA PRO A 245 13.64 -25.52 -11.39
C PRO A 245 12.52 -24.61 -10.86
N CYS A 246 12.64 -24.11 -9.63
CA CYS A 246 11.71 -23.12 -9.07
C CYS A 246 12.38 -22.24 -8.00
N SER A 247 11.87 -21.03 -7.78
CA SER A 247 12.40 -20.08 -6.78
C SER A 247 12.40 -20.62 -5.34
N GLY A 248 11.58 -21.63 -5.04
CA GLY A 248 11.54 -22.29 -3.73
C GLY A 248 12.85 -23.00 -3.35
N HIS A 249 13.64 -23.46 -4.33
CA HIS A 249 14.93 -24.12 -4.07
C HIS A 249 16.07 -23.11 -3.82
N ALA A 250 15.87 -21.81 -4.08
CA ALA A 250 16.88 -20.79 -3.82
C ALA A 250 17.23 -20.66 -2.33
N ALA A 251 16.29 -20.96 -1.44
CA ALA A 251 16.51 -20.94 0.01
C ALA A 251 17.48 -22.03 0.48
N LEU A 252 17.44 -23.22 -0.14
CA LEU A 252 18.34 -24.33 0.18
C LEU A 252 19.79 -23.98 -0.22
N ILE A 253 19.98 -23.51 -1.45
CA ILE A 253 21.29 -23.09 -1.96
C ILE A 253 21.86 -21.90 -1.16
N SER A 254 21.00 -20.95 -0.79
CA SER A 254 21.42 -19.82 0.05
C SER A 254 21.81 -20.25 1.47
N GLY A 255 21.19 -21.31 1.99
CA GLY A 255 21.53 -21.88 3.30
C GLY A 255 22.92 -22.52 3.30
N GLU A 256 23.21 -23.35 2.28
CA GLU A 256 24.51 -24.00 2.11
C GLU A 256 25.64 -23.00 1.80
N LEU A 257 25.36 -21.94 1.03
CA LEU A 257 26.35 -20.90 0.79
C LEU A 257 26.70 -20.11 2.06
N LYS A 258 25.74 -19.94 2.99
CA LYS A 258 25.97 -19.26 4.27
C LYS A 258 26.65 -20.15 5.31
N SER A 259 26.67 -21.47 5.13
CA SER A 259 27.32 -22.40 6.04
C SER A 259 28.85 -22.49 5.80
N LEU A 260 29.34 -21.99 4.67
CA LEU A 260 30.77 -21.87 4.38
C LEU A 260 31.46 -20.81 5.25
N ASP A 261 32.56 -21.20 5.89
CA ASP A 261 33.43 -20.26 6.59
C ASP A 261 34.04 -19.25 5.61
N GLY A 262 33.99 -17.97 5.96
CA GLY A 262 34.42 -16.86 5.11
C GLY A 262 33.34 -16.25 4.21
N VAL A 263 32.12 -16.78 4.14
CA VAL A 263 31.00 -16.12 3.44
C VAL A 263 30.32 -15.11 4.36
N THR A 264 30.27 -13.85 3.94
CA THR A 264 29.71 -12.73 4.72
C THR A 264 28.27 -12.41 4.33
N GLY A 265 27.85 -12.74 3.10
CA GLY A 265 26.50 -12.49 2.64
C GLY A 265 26.14 -13.26 1.38
N VAL A 266 24.86 -13.60 1.24
CA VAL A 266 24.31 -14.25 0.04
C VAL A 266 22.99 -13.59 -0.30
N SER A 267 22.85 -13.12 -1.54
CA SER A 267 21.63 -12.53 -2.08
C SER A 267 21.18 -13.27 -3.33
N PHE A 268 19.87 -13.45 -3.48
CA PHE A 268 19.25 -14.08 -4.65
C PHE A 268 18.50 -13.03 -5.48
N GLY A 269 18.80 -13.00 -6.78
CA GLY A 269 18.15 -12.16 -7.78
C GLY A 269 17.53 -12.99 -8.91
N GLN A 270 16.45 -12.50 -9.50
CA GLN A 270 15.82 -13.14 -10.65
C GLN A 270 16.47 -12.66 -11.97
N PRO A 271 16.64 -13.54 -12.98
CA PRO A 271 16.35 -14.98 -12.98
C PRO A 271 17.58 -15.81 -12.55
N ASN A 272 17.47 -16.56 -11.44
CA ASN A 272 18.44 -17.58 -11.05
C ASN A 272 19.89 -17.08 -10.79
N LEU A 273 20.01 -15.86 -10.26
CA LEU A 273 21.29 -15.21 -9.97
C LEU A 273 21.57 -15.20 -8.46
N PHE A 274 22.76 -15.62 -8.07
CA PHE A 274 23.24 -15.56 -6.69
C PHE A 274 24.44 -14.62 -6.61
N THR A 275 24.40 -13.69 -5.67
CA THR A 275 25.54 -12.83 -5.34
C THR A 275 26.07 -13.23 -3.97
N VAL A 276 27.29 -13.72 -3.94
CA VAL A 276 27.98 -14.19 -2.73
C VAL A 276 29.07 -13.19 -2.37
N SER A 277 28.96 -12.57 -1.21
CA SER A 277 30.01 -11.74 -0.61
C SER A 277 30.84 -12.61 0.32
N TYR A 278 32.16 -12.57 0.16
CA TYR A 278 33.07 -13.42 0.92
C TYR A 278 34.37 -12.68 1.26
N ASP A 279 35.05 -13.14 2.30
CA ASP A 279 36.38 -12.68 2.69
C ASP A 279 37.43 -13.43 1.86
N ALA A 280 38.16 -12.69 1.01
CA ALA A 280 39.18 -13.24 0.12
C ALA A 280 40.37 -13.89 0.87
N LEU A 281 40.52 -13.62 2.17
CA LEU A 281 41.55 -14.24 3.00
C LEU A 281 41.14 -15.59 3.58
N ARG A 282 39.83 -15.88 3.62
CA ARG A 282 39.28 -17.10 4.26
C ARG A 282 38.72 -18.10 3.26
N THR A 283 38.18 -17.63 2.14
CA THR A 283 37.59 -18.51 1.13
C THR A 283 37.87 -17.99 -0.28
N SER A 284 37.76 -18.89 -1.26
CA SER A 284 38.07 -18.59 -2.65
C SER A 284 36.93 -19.04 -3.56
N PRO A 285 36.74 -18.42 -4.74
CA PRO A 285 35.73 -18.84 -5.71
C PRO A 285 35.69 -20.34 -6.03
N PRO A 286 36.83 -21.06 -6.23
CA PRO A 286 36.79 -22.50 -6.47
C PRO A 286 36.33 -23.31 -5.25
N ALA A 287 36.58 -22.83 -4.03
CA ALA A 287 36.09 -23.49 -2.81
C ALA A 287 34.55 -23.34 -2.68
N ILE A 288 34.00 -22.19 -3.08
CA ILE A 288 32.55 -21.96 -3.11
C ILE A 288 31.88 -22.87 -4.14
N LEU A 289 32.47 -23.03 -5.33
CA LEU A 289 31.96 -23.89 -6.39
C LEU A 289 32.10 -25.40 -6.11
N ALA A 290 32.90 -25.78 -5.12
CA ALA A 290 33.12 -27.19 -4.75
C ALA A 290 32.02 -27.76 -3.83
N LEU A 291 31.04 -26.94 -3.41
CA LEU A 291 29.94 -27.39 -2.56
C LEU A 291 29.12 -28.50 -3.23
N GLU A 292 28.65 -29.46 -2.41
CA GLU A 292 27.86 -30.60 -2.89
C GLU A 292 26.54 -30.17 -3.55
N VAL A 293 25.96 -29.06 -3.09
CA VAL A 293 24.76 -28.48 -3.68
C VAL A 293 24.93 -28.14 -5.17
N PHE A 294 26.14 -27.78 -5.60
CA PHE A 294 26.43 -27.48 -6.99
C PHE A 294 26.69 -28.70 -7.88
N LYS A 295 26.79 -29.91 -7.28
CA LYS A 295 26.76 -31.17 -8.02
C LYS A 295 25.34 -31.50 -8.49
N GLU A 296 24.34 -31.13 -7.70
CA GLU A 296 22.92 -31.33 -8.03
C GLU A 296 22.35 -30.17 -8.86
N TYR A 297 22.78 -28.93 -8.58
CA TYR A 297 22.37 -27.72 -9.29
C TYR A 297 23.58 -27.03 -9.93
N PRO A 298 23.87 -27.23 -11.22
CA PRO A 298 25.09 -26.69 -11.82
C PRO A 298 25.10 -25.16 -11.79
N ALA A 299 26.24 -24.60 -11.39
CA ALA A 299 26.47 -23.16 -11.31
C ALA A 299 27.48 -22.70 -12.36
N THR A 300 27.20 -21.55 -12.99
CA THR A 300 28.10 -20.86 -13.92
C THR A 300 28.52 -19.52 -13.31
N VAL A 301 29.82 -19.23 -13.25
CA VAL A 301 30.31 -17.93 -12.78
C VAL A 301 30.05 -16.88 -13.85
N ILE A 302 29.35 -15.79 -13.49
CA ILE A 302 29.10 -14.67 -14.41
C ILE A 302 30.16 -13.58 -14.21
N ASN A 303 30.49 -13.25 -12.96
CA ASN A 303 31.49 -12.25 -12.60
C ASN A 303 32.15 -12.66 -11.28
N GLY A 304 33.49 -12.65 -11.22
CA GLY A 304 34.26 -12.80 -10.00
C GLY A 304 35.35 -11.73 -9.98
N ALA A 305 35.38 -10.94 -8.90
CA ALA A 305 36.49 -10.05 -8.58
C ALA A 305 37.33 -10.69 -7.47
#